data_AF-A0A1V4VW86-F1
#
_entry.id   AF-A0A1V4VW86-F1
#
_cell.length_a   1.000
_cell.length_b   1.000
_cell.length_c   1.000
_cell.angle_alpha   90.00
_cell.angle_beta   90.00
_cell.angle_gamma   90.00
#
_symmetry.space_group_name_H-M   'P 1'
#
loop_
_entity.id
_entity.type
_entity.pdbx_description
1 polymer ?
#
loop_
_entity_poly.entity_id
_entity_poly.type
_entity_poly.pdbx_seq_one_letter_code
_entity_poly.pdbx_strand_id
1 'polypeptide(L)'
;MRQQTAGRIAFLVSLALFFVASNLWAEWYVYHRMGFDSSFRFESGAHVKSDVLDLYVDFKYYRELCRYLEENEIPAVIFLSPVNHALLQRYQLLDYDAYEKNTGIIARAALQRDIAFFNYQDAIPQELFHDSLHMLDGGNAAMAELLSRDLRPYLQGVHAR
;
A
#
# COMPACT_ATOMS: atom_id res chain seq x y z
N MET A 1 -20.59 35.58 11.30
CA MET A 1 -19.50 35.12 10.39
C MET A 1 -18.19 34.74 11.12
N ARG A 2 -17.83 35.26 12.30
CA ARG A 2 -16.56 34.92 12.98
C ARG A 2 -16.46 33.47 13.55
N GLN A 3 -17.58 32.84 13.93
CA GLN A 3 -17.55 31.51 14.54
C GLN A 3 -17.27 30.36 13.55
N GLN A 4 -17.68 30.48 12.29
CA GLN A 4 -17.40 29.45 11.27
C GLN A 4 -15.91 29.38 10.90
N THR A 5 -15.21 30.52 10.92
CA THR A 5 -13.78 30.57 10.62
C THR A 5 -12.94 29.94 11.74
N ALA A 6 -13.31 30.19 13.01
CA ALA A 6 -12.63 29.61 14.15
C ALA A 6 -12.76 28.07 14.21
N GLY A 7 -13.94 27.53 13.91
CA GLY A 7 -14.16 26.08 13.86
C GLY A 7 -13.37 25.37 12.75
N ARG A 8 -13.24 26.01 11.57
CA ARG A 8 -12.43 25.49 10.46
C ARG A 8 -10.93 25.49 10.75
N ILE A 9 -10.43 26.56 11.38
CA ILE A 9 -9.02 26.64 11.77
C ILE A 9 -8.71 25.60 12.84
N ALA A 10 -9.57 25.45 13.86
CA ALA A 10 -9.40 24.44 14.90
C ALA A 10 -9.36 23.02 14.31
N PHE A 11 -10.27 22.70 13.37
CA PHE A 11 -10.27 21.39 12.70
C PHE A 11 -8.99 21.12 11.90
N LEU A 12 -8.52 22.09 11.11
CA LEU A 12 -7.28 21.94 10.33
C LEU A 12 -6.05 21.79 11.21
N VAL A 13 -5.97 22.53 12.32
CA VAL A 13 -4.88 22.40 13.29
C VAL A 13 -4.93 21.04 13.98
N SER A 14 -6.10 20.56 14.41
CA SER A 14 -6.26 19.24 15.00
C SER A 14 -5.88 18.11 14.03
N LEU A 15 -6.25 18.25 12.75
CA LEU A 15 -5.89 17.27 11.72
C LEU A 15 -4.38 17.25 11.46
N ALA A 16 -3.74 18.42 11.36
CA ALA A 16 -2.29 18.53 11.20
C ALA A 16 -1.54 17.94 12.40
N LEU A 17 -1.99 18.22 13.63
CA LEU A 17 -1.42 17.66 14.85
C LEU A 17 -1.58 16.14 14.92
N PHE A 18 -2.72 15.61 14.49
CA PHE A 18 -2.94 14.17 14.41
C PHE A 18 -1.95 13.50 13.46
N PHE A 19 -1.75 14.04 12.25
CA PHE A 19 -0.78 13.50 11.29
C PHE A 19 0.67 13.57 11.79
N VAL A 20 1.05 14.67 12.45
CA VAL A 20 2.40 14.80 13.03
C VAL A 20 2.59 13.79 14.15
N ALA A 21 1.62 13.65 15.06
CA ALA A 21 1.70 12.70 16.16
C ALA A 21 1.72 11.25 15.67
N SER A 22 0.90 10.90 14.67
CA SER A 22 0.87 9.55 14.11
C SER A 22 2.18 9.21 13.40
N ASN A 23 2.79 10.15 12.67
CA ASN A 23 4.08 9.94 12.02
C ASN A 23 5.21 9.77 13.04
N LEU A 24 5.25 10.61 14.08
CA LEU A 24 6.24 10.48 15.15
C LEU A 24 6.09 9.16 15.91
N TRP A 25 4.86 8.69 16.12
CA TRP A 25 4.61 7.39 16.76
C TRP A 25 4.99 6.22 15.87
N ALA A 26 4.69 6.31 14.58
CA ALA A 26 5.13 5.32 13.59
C ALA A 26 6.66 5.25 13.58
N GLU A 27 7.36 6.37 13.41
CA GLU A 27 8.83 6.48 13.47
C GLU A 27 9.40 5.94 14.79
N TRP A 28 8.80 6.28 15.93
CA TRP A 28 9.26 5.77 17.22
C TRP A 28 9.11 4.26 17.31
N TYR A 29 7.97 3.71 16.87
CA TYR A 29 7.70 2.28 16.83
C TYR A 29 8.69 1.56 15.89
N VAL A 30 8.96 2.13 14.72
CA VAL A 30 10.00 1.67 13.79
C VAL A 30 11.33 1.52 14.51
N TYR A 31 11.77 2.63 15.12
CA TYR A 31 13.09 2.75 15.68
C TYR A 31 13.31 1.81 16.87
N HIS A 32 12.29 1.65 17.72
CA HIS A 32 12.44 0.97 19.01
C HIS A 32 11.91 -0.46 19.02
N ARG A 33 10.93 -0.81 18.18
CA ARG A 33 10.33 -2.16 18.17
C ARG A 33 10.80 -3.03 17.01
N MET A 34 11.07 -2.46 15.84
CA MET A 34 11.49 -3.24 14.66
C MET A 34 13.01 -3.35 14.48
N GLY A 35 13.78 -2.61 15.28
CA GLY A 35 15.23 -2.56 15.22
C GLY A 35 15.71 -1.69 14.05
N PHE A 36 16.25 -0.53 14.36
CA PHE A 36 16.96 0.31 13.39
C PHE A 36 18.31 -0.34 13.05
N ASP A 37 18.47 -0.82 11.83
CA ASP A 37 19.77 -1.27 11.31
C ASP A 37 20.52 -0.05 10.76
N SER A 38 21.61 0.35 11.41
CA SER A 38 22.43 1.50 10.97
C SER A 38 23.18 1.25 9.65
N SER A 39 23.15 0.01 9.13
CA SER A 39 23.63 -0.33 7.79
C SER A 39 22.56 -0.20 6.71
N PHE A 40 21.32 0.16 7.08
CA PHE A 40 20.19 0.36 6.17
C PHE A 40 20.44 1.53 5.21
N ARG A 41 20.61 1.22 3.93
CA ARG A 41 20.61 2.20 2.84
C ARG A 41 19.22 2.25 2.21
N PHE A 42 18.65 3.45 2.10
CA PHE A 42 17.56 3.71 1.17
C PHE A 42 18.09 3.55 -0.25
N GLU A 43 18.15 2.33 -0.78
CA GLU A 43 18.21 2.16 -2.23
C GLU A 43 16.84 2.52 -2.77
N SER A 44 16.79 3.47 -3.72
CA SER A 44 15.54 3.83 -4.38
C SER A 44 14.92 2.57 -4.95
N GLY A 45 13.62 2.33 -4.69
CA GLY A 45 12.91 1.07 -4.94
C GLY A 45 12.92 0.54 -6.39
N ALA A 46 13.55 1.23 -7.34
CA ALA A 46 13.74 0.81 -8.72
C ALA A 46 14.68 -0.41 -8.90
N HIS A 47 15.52 -0.73 -7.91
CA HIS A 47 16.55 -1.78 -8.03
C HIS A 47 16.53 -2.79 -6.87
N VAL A 48 15.39 -2.98 -6.21
CA VAL A 48 15.30 -3.92 -5.08
C VAL A 48 15.46 -5.34 -5.56
N LYS A 49 16.65 -5.90 -5.36
CA LYS A 49 16.85 -7.32 -5.55
C LYS A 49 15.97 -8.10 -4.58
N SER A 50 15.31 -9.11 -5.10
CA SER A 50 14.34 -9.92 -4.37
C SER A 50 14.87 -10.73 -3.19
N ASP A 51 16.18 -10.90 -3.10
CA ASP A 51 16.90 -11.51 -1.97
C ASP A 51 17.04 -10.57 -0.76
N VAL A 52 16.74 -9.28 -0.91
CA VAL A 52 16.84 -8.28 0.17
C VAL A 52 15.51 -7.64 0.55
N LEU A 53 14.37 -8.09 0.03
CA LEU A 53 13.05 -7.48 0.34
C LEU A 53 12.73 -7.51 1.85
N ASP A 54 13.13 -8.57 2.57
CA ASP A 54 13.01 -8.66 4.04
C ASP A 54 13.84 -7.62 4.81
N LEU A 55 14.79 -6.95 4.14
CA LEU A 55 15.53 -5.84 4.72
C LEU A 55 14.75 -4.52 4.62
N TYR A 56 13.78 -4.42 3.71
CA TYR A 56 13.00 -3.19 3.50
C TYR A 56 12.03 -2.96 4.64
N VAL A 57 12.11 -1.76 5.21
CA VAL A 57 11.29 -1.38 6.35
C VAL A 57 9.79 -1.47 6.03
N ASP A 58 9.40 -1.12 4.80
CA ASP A 58 8.00 -1.18 4.35
C ASP A 58 7.47 -2.60 4.28
N PHE A 59 8.30 -3.56 3.85
CA PHE A 59 7.89 -4.96 3.84
C PHE A 59 7.81 -5.54 5.26
N LYS A 60 8.69 -5.11 6.18
CA LYS A 60 8.56 -5.43 7.60
C LYS A 60 7.25 -4.88 8.19
N TYR A 61 6.90 -3.63 7.90
CA TYR A 61 5.59 -3.07 8.30
C TYR A 61 4.44 -3.87 7.74
N TYR A 62 4.49 -4.19 6.46
CA TYR A 62 3.44 -4.96 5.80
C TYR A 62 3.23 -6.32 6.46
N ARG A 63 4.30 -7.04 6.79
CA ARG A 63 4.22 -8.33 7.51
C ARG A 63 3.64 -8.18 8.90
N GLU A 64 4.05 -7.15 9.64
CA GLU A 64 3.52 -6.85 10.97
C GLU A 64 2.06 -6.41 10.94
N LEU A 65 1.64 -5.67 9.91
CA LEU A 65 0.25 -5.34 9.66
C LEU A 65 -0.57 -6.60 9.40
N CYS A 66 -0.11 -7.49 8.52
CA CYS A 66 -0.81 -8.75 8.23
C CYS A 66 -0.94 -9.60 9.51
N ARG A 67 0.12 -9.68 10.32
CA ARG A 67 0.10 -10.37 11.62
C ARG A 67 -0.91 -9.72 12.58
N TYR A 68 -0.90 -8.40 12.68
CA TYR A 68 -1.83 -7.66 13.56
C TYR A 68 -3.30 -7.88 13.16
N LEU A 69 -3.61 -7.85 11.86
CA LEU A 69 -4.97 -8.08 11.35
C LEU A 69 -5.47 -9.49 11.70
N GLU A 70 -4.63 -10.50 11.50
CA GLU A 70 -4.92 -11.90 11.87
C GLU A 70 -5.11 -12.07 13.39
N GLU A 71 -4.15 -11.62 14.20
CA GLU A 71 -4.17 -11.77 15.67
C GLU A 71 -5.37 -11.09 16.34
N ASN A 72 -5.95 -10.07 15.69
CA ASN A 72 -7.08 -9.31 16.20
C ASN A 72 -8.40 -9.64 15.47
N GLU A 73 -8.41 -10.69 14.62
CA GLU A 73 -9.58 -11.13 13.86
C GLU A 73 -10.23 -10.00 13.05
N ILE A 74 -9.43 -9.07 12.52
CA ILE A 74 -9.90 -7.93 11.73
C ILE A 74 -10.04 -8.36 10.28
N PRO A 75 -11.26 -8.41 9.71
CA PRO A 75 -11.44 -8.76 8.31
C PRO A 75 -10.77 -7.72 7.41
N ALA A 76 -9.88 -8.18 6.55
CA ALA A 76 -9.12 -7.31 5.66
C ALA A 76 -9.00 -7.90 4.26
N VAL A 77 -8.85 -6.99 3.31
CA VAL A 77 -8.49 -7.29 1.92
C VAL A 77 -7.32 -6.40 1.57
N ILE A 78 -6.31 -6.96 0.94
CA ILE A 78 -5.15 -6.24 0.45
C ILE A 78 -5.17 -6.29 -1.08
N PHE A 79 -4.75 -5.22 -1.74
CA PHE A 79 -4.60 -5.23 -3.18
C PHE A 79 -3.39 -4.42 -3.65
N LEU A 80 -2.82 -4.83 -4.78
CA LEU A 80 -1.83 -4.05 -5.50
C LEU A 80 -2.55 -3.15 -6.51
N SER A 81 -2.26 -1.86 -6.46
CA SER A 81 -2.83 -0.87 -7.38
C SER A 81 -2.30 -1.07 -8.80
N PRO A 82 -3.09 -0.72 -9.83
CA PRO A 82 -2.63 -0.63 -11.21
C PRO A 82 -1.39 0.27 -11.35
N VAL A 83 -0.47 -0.09 -12.25
CA VAL A 83 0.68 0.73 -12.63
C VAL A 83 0.85 0.78 -14.15
N ASN A 84 1.46 1.84 -14.66
CA ASN A 84 1.75 1.94 -16.08
C ASN A 84 3.10 1.27 -16.41
N HIS A 85 3.04 -0.03 -16.67
CA HIS A 85 4.21 -0.85 -17.02
C HIS A 85 4.98 -0.32 -18.23
N ALA A 86 4.30 0.22 -19.24
CA ALA A 86 4.97 0.76 -20.42
C ALA A 86 5.83 1.99 -20.10
N LEU A 87 5.37 2.89 -19.22
CA LEU A 87 6.20 4.01 -18.76
C LEU A 87 7.36 3.53 -17.89
N LEU A 88 7.11 2.61 -16.96
CA LEU A 88 8.15 2.05 -16.09
C LEU A 88 9.25 1.36 -16.89
N GLN A 89 8.87 0.61 -17.93
CA GLN A 89 9.81 -0.06 -18.83
C GLN A 89 10.56 0.93 -19.71
N ARG A 90 9.86 1.91 -20.30
CA ARG A 90 10.46 2.94 -21.16
C ARG A 90 11.58 3.71 -20.46
N TYR A 91 11.41 4.00 -19.17
CA TYR A 91 12.38 4.74 -18.37
C TYR A 91 13.31 3.83 -17.55
N GLN A 92 13.24 2.50 -17.75
CA GLN A 92 14.07 1.52 -17.02
C GLN A 92 13.99 1.68 -15.50
N LEU A 93 12.80 2.02 -15.00
CA LEU A 93 12.56 2.28 -13.58
C LEU A 93 12.31 1.01 -12.77
N LEU A 94 12.22 -0.14 -13.43
CA LEU A 94 12.01 -1.44 -12.79
C LEU A 94 12.87 -2.51 -13.45
N ASP A 95 13.52 -3.31 -12.61
CA ASP A 95 13.90 -4.68 -12.93
C ASP A 95 12.63 -5.55 -12.81
N TYR A 96 12.12 -6.02 -13.96
CA TYR A 96 10.85 -6.76 -14.02
C TYR A 96 10.93 -8.14 -13.37
N ASP A 97 12.07 -8.82 -13.45
CA ASP A 97 12.26 -10.13 -12.80
C ASP A 97 12.23 -9.97 -11.28
N ALA A 98 12.90 -8.92 -10.79
CA ALA A 98 12.88 -8.59 -9.37
C ALA A 98 11.49 -8.12 -8.92
N TYR A 99 10.81 -7.31 -9.73
CA TYR A 99 9.47 -6.80 -9.46
C TYR A 99 8.42 -7.92 -9.34
N GLU A 100 8.39 -8.85 -10.29
CA GLU A 100 7.48 -10.00 -10.25
C GLU A 100 7.75 -10.85 -9.01
N LYS A 101 9.02 -11.13 -8.70
CA LYS A 101 9.36 -11.90 -7.50
C LYS A 101 8.96 -11.17 -6.21
N ASN A 102 9.16 -9.85 -6.13
CA ASN A 102 8.81 -9.04 -4.97
C ASN A 102 7.29 -8.98 -4.75
N THR A 103 6.52 -8.76 -5.80
CA THR A 103 5.05 -8.77 -5.73
C THR A 103 4.52 -10.14 -5.29
N GLY A 104 5.14 -11.23 -5.74
CA GLY A 104 4.85 -12.58 -5.25
C GLY A 104 5.18 -12.79 -3.76
N ILE A 105 6.25 -12.21 -3.24
CA ILE A 105 6.57 -12.24 -1.80
C ILE A 105 5.51 -11.46 -0.99
N ILE A 106 5.12 -10.28 -1.45
CA ILE A 106 4.07 -9.45 -0.82
C ILE A 106 2.73 -10.20 -0.77
N ALA A 107 2.33 -10.83 -1.89
CA ALA A 107 1.10 -11.61 -1.95
C ALA A 107 1.13 -12.76 -0.93
N ARG A 108 2.22 -13.53 -0.87
CA ARG A 108 2.36 -14.66 0.06
C ARG A 108 2.23 -14.25 1.53
N ALA A 109 2.76 -13.10 1.92
CA ALA A 109 2.68 -12.65 3.31
C ALA A 109 1.24 -12.34 3.77
N ALA A 110 0.34 -11.93 2.87
CA ALA A 110 -1.09 -11.83 3.16
C ALA A 110 -1.79 -13.20 3.13
N LEU A 111 -1.56 -13.97 2.06
CA LEU A 111 -2.24 -15.24 1.83
C LEU A 111 -1.91 -16.31 2.89
N GLN A 112 -0.71 -16.29 3.47
CA GLN A 112 -0.33 -17.18 4.58
C GLN A 112 -1.11 -16.93 5.88
N ARG A 113 -1.87 -15.84 5.94
CA ARG A 113 -2.68 -15.42 7.10
C ARG A 113 -4.17 -15.35 6.77
N ASP A 114 -4.58 -16.06 5.72
CA ASP A 114 -5.95 -16.07 5.21
C ASP A 114 -6.52 -14.69 4.85
N ILE A 115 -5.65 -13.69 4.59
CA ILE A 115 -6.05 -12.37 4.12
C ILE A 115 -6.19 -12.41 2.60
N ALA A 116 -7.36 -12.00 2.10
CA ALA A 116 -7.59 -11.93 0.66
C ALA A 116 -6.66 -10.93 -0.02
N PHE A 117 -6.10 -11.33 -1.17
CA PHE A 117 -5.13 -10.53 -1.92
C PHE A 117 -5.54 -10.41 -3.39
N PHE A 118 -5.65 -9.18 -3.88
CA PHE A 118 -5.95 -8.91 -5.30
C PHE A 118 -4.78 -8.20 -5.99
N ASN A 119 -4.39 -8.70 -7.15
CA ASN A 119 -3.35 -8.07 -7.96
C ASN A 119 -4.00 -7.36 -9.16
N TYR A 120 -4.05 -6.03 -9.15
CA TYR A 120 -4.60 -5.22 -10.23
C TYR A 120 -3.53 -4.49 -11.04
N GLN A 121 -2.25 -4.84 -10.91
CA GLN A 121 -1.14 -4.09 -11.51
C GLN A 121 -1.31 -3.89 -13.03
N ASP A 122 -1.85 -4.90 -13.73
CA ASP A 122 -2.11 -4.88 -15.17
C ASP A 122 -3.59 -4.60 -15.54
N ALA A 123 -4.44 -4.24 -14.57
CA ALA A 123 -5.88 -4.21 -14.78
C ALA A 123 -6.38 -3.00 -15.58
N ILE A 124 -5.55 -1.96 -15.73
CA ILE A 124 -5.92 -0.69 -16.33
C ILE A 124 -5.04 -0.40 -17.55
N PRO A 125 -5.63 -0.06 -18.71
CA PRO A 125 -4.88 0.32 -19.90
C PRO A 125 -3.96 1.53 -19.67
N GLN A 126 -2.76 1.49 -20.26
CA GLN A 126 -1.70 2.49 -20.06
C GLN A 126 -2.12 3.93 -20.44
N GLU A 127 -3.03 4.08 -21.41
CA GLU A 127 -3.55 5.37 -21.87
C GLU A 127 -4.47 6.05 -20.84
N LEU A 128 -4.89 5.32 -19.81
CA LEU A 128 -5.70 5.83 -18.72
C LEU A 128 -4.85 6.26 -17.51
N PHE A 129 -3.56 6.52 -17.71
CA PHE A 129 -2.66 7.05 -16.69
C PHE A 129 -2.12 8.43 -17.04
N HIS A 130 -1.95 9.25 -16.00
CA HIS A 130 -1.23 10.52 -16.07
C HIS A 130 0.30 10.32 -16.03
N ASP A 131 0.77 9.36 -15.23
CA ASP A 131 2.19 9.00 -15.09
C ASP A 131 2.35 7.49 -14.81
N SER A 132 3.47 7.06 -14.24
CA SER A 132 3.72 5.64 -13.97
C SER A 132 2.79 5.01 -12.91
N LEU A 133 2.13 5.81 -12.08
CA LEU A 133 1.38 5.36 -10.90
C LEU A 133 -0.04 5.94 -10.81
N HIS A 134 -0.27 7.15 -11.31
CA HIS A 134 -1.53 7.87 -11.13
C HIS A 134 -2.44 7.71 -12.34
N MET A 135 -3.66 7.23 -12.11
CA MET A 135 -4.69 7.06 -13.14
C MET A 135 -5.43 8.38 -13.44
N LEU A 136 -5.88 8.51 -14.70
CA LEU A 136 -6.89 9.48 -15.13
C LEU A 136 -8.28 9.06 -14.63
N ASP A 137 -9.27 9.95 -14.78
CA ASP A 137 -10.66 9.70 -14.37
C ASP A 137 -11.22 8.36 -14.90
N GLY A 138 -10.96 8.04 -16.17
CA GLY A 138 -11.38 6.78 -16.78
C GLY A 138 -10.72 5.55 -16.15
N GLY A 139 -9.44 5.64 -15.78
CA GLY A 139 -8.73 4.56 -15.09
C GLY A 139 -9.24 4.37 -13.66
N ASN A 140 -9.47 5.47 -12.94
CA ASN A 140 -10.06 5.43 -11.60
C ASN A 140 -11.47 4.82 -11.61
N ALA A 141 -12.30 5.15 -12.60
CA ALA A 141 -13.63 4.56 -12.75
C ALA A 141 -13.56 3.04 -13.00
N ALA A 142 -12.70 2.60 -13.93
CA ALA A 142 -12.51 1.18 -14.21
C ALA A 142 -11.98 0.41 -12.98
N MET A 143 -11.02 0.99 -12.24
CA MET A 143 -10.50 0.38 -11.00
C MET A 143 -11.59 0.28 -9.92
N ALA A 144 -12.42 1.32 -9.77
CA ALA A 144 -13.53 1.30 -8.81
C ALA A 144 -14.56 0.21 -9.11
N GLU A 145 -14.87 -0.03 -10.39
CA GLU A 145 -15.76 -1.11 -10.81
C GLU A 145 -15.19 -2.49 -10.49
N LEU A 146 -13.91 -2.72 -10.78
CA LEU A 146 -13.20 -3.97 -10.45
C LEU A 146 -13.21 -4.21 -8.93
N LEU A 147 -12.79 -3.21 -8.16
CA LEU A 147 -12.73 -3.32 -6.71
C LEU A 147 -14.13 -3.53 -6.10
N SER A 148 -15.16 -2.85 -6.61
CA SER A 148 -16.54 -3.03 -6.15
C SER A 148 -17.07 -4.43 -6.42
N ARG A 149 -16.73 -5.01 -7.58
CA ARG A 149 -17.08 -6.39 -7.93
C ARG A 149 -16.41 -7.37 -6.98
N ASP A 150 -15.11 -7.21 -6.76
CA ASP A 150 -14.28 -8.21 -6.06
C ASP A 150 -14.41 -8.11 -4.54
N LEU A 151 -14.72 -6.93 -3.99
CA LEU A 151 -15.04 -6.76 -2.56
C LEU A 151 -16.45 -7.24 -2.19
N ARG A 152 -17.37 -7.35 -3.17
CA ARG A 152 -18.79 -7.66 -2.88
C ARG A 152 -18.99 -8.91 -2.02
N PRO A 153 -18.32 -10.05 -2.26
CA PRO A 153 -18.47 -11.25 -1.43
C PRO A 153 -18.04 -11.02 0.03
N TYR A 154 -17.03 -10.19 0.25
CA TYR A 154 -16.50 -9.86 1.58
C TYR A 154 -17.43 -8.91 2.34
N LEU A 155 -17.98 -7.92 1.65
CA LEU A 155 -18.95 -6.97 2.23
C LEU A 155 -20.29 -7.64 2.56
N GLN A 156 -20.65 -8.72 1.86
CA GLN A 156 -21.87 -9.48 2.08
C GLN A 156 -21.70 -10.60 3.12
N GLY A 157 -20.52 -10.75 3.73
CA GLY A 157 -20.25 -11.78 4.73
C GLY A 157 -20.16 -13.20 4.17
N VAL A 158 -20.04 -13.37 2.85
CA VAL A 158 -19.97 -14.70 2.20
C VAL A 158 -18.63 -15.38 2.50
N HIS A 159 -17.61 -14.62 2.91
CA HIS A 159 -16.30 -15.10 3.36
C HIS A 159 -16.01 -14.84 4.85
N ALA A 160 -17.01 -14.53 5.68
CA ALA A 160 -16.81 -14.47 7.13
C ALA A 160 -16.74 -15.90 7.70
N ARG A 161 -15.56 -16.51 7.68
CA ARG A 161 -15.21 -17.70 8.45
C ARG A 161 -13.76 -17.65 8.89
#